data_AF-A0A7C8E9N0-F1
#
_entry.id   AF-A0A7C8E9N0-F1
#
_cell.length_a   1.000
_cell.length_b   1.000
_cell.length_c   1.000
_cell.angle_alpha   90.00
_cell.angle_beta   90.00
_cell.angle_gamma   90.00
#
_symmetry.space_group_name_H-M   'P 1'
#
loop_
_entity.id
_entity.type
_entity.pdbx_description
1 polymer ?
#
loop_
_entity_poly.entity_id
_entity_poly.type
_entity_poly.pdbx_seq_one_letter_code
_entity_poly.pdbx_strand_id
1 'polypeptide(L)' 'MGGKLGRHPQLGKELEGIYSKQEVPAIIERCLNIWFTHNIGGERLGAILNRIGYDLIGGPEDQDCLVMS' A
#
# COMPACT_ATOMS: atom_id res chain seq x y z
N MET A 1 2.57 -5.61 4.57
CA MET A 1 2.89 -4.62 3.52
C MET A 1 3.84 -3.54 4.03
N GLY A 2 4.72 -3.02 3.16
CA GLY A 2 5.57 -1.85 3.47
C GLY A 2 6.80 -2.08 4.36
N GLY A 3 7.16 -3.33 4.68
CA GLY A 3 8.37 -3.62 5.46
C GLY A 3 9.65 -3.36 4.67
N LYS A 4 10.74 -3.01 5.38
CA LYS A 4 12.07 -2.88 4.77
C LYS A 4 13.18 -3.30 5.73
N LEU A 5 14.16 -4.00 5.17
CA LEU A 5 15.44 -4.30 5.82
C LEU A 5 16.50 -3.41 5.16
N GLY A 6 17.07 -2.47 5.91
CA GLY A 6 18.01 -1.47 5.42
C GLY A 6 18.38 -0.45 6.50
N ARG A 7 19.07 0.64 6.12
CA ARG A 7 19.60 1.68 7.04
C ARG A 7 18.57 2.23 8.04
N HIS A 8 17.31 2.27 7.63
CA HIS A 8 16.17 2.56 8.51
C HIS A 8 15.21 1.37 8.40
N PRO A 9 15.32 0.35 9.26
CA PRO A 9 14.46 -0.83 9.19
C PRO A 9 13.02 -0.47 9.59
N GLN A 10 12.04 -1.16 9.00
CA GLN A 10 10.63 -0.99 9.30
C GLN A 10 9.92 -2.33 9.18
N LEU A 11 9.10 -2.67 10.18
CA LEU A 11 8.20 -3.82 10.10
C LEU A 11 7.07 -3.56 9.10
N GLY A 12 6.69 -4.59 8.35
CA GLY A 12 5.49 -4.52 7.55
C GLY A 12 4.25 -4.44 8.44
N LYS A 13 3.22 -3.76 7.97
CA LYS A 13 1.89 -3.79 8.61
C LYS A 13 1.03 -4.87 7.97
N GLU A 14 0.17 -5.49 8.76
CA GLU A 14 -0.89 -6.34 8.22
C GLU A 14 -1.84 -5.50 7.35
N LEU A 15 -2.38 -6.12 6.31
CA LEU A 15 -3.47 -5.55 5.54
C LEU A 15 -4.74 -6.22 6.07
N GLU A 16 -5.68 -5.44 6.58
CA GLU A 16 -6.86 -5.99 7.25
C GLU A 16 -7.72 -6.81 6.26
N GLY A 17 -8.23 -7.95 6.70
CA GLY A 17 -9.08 -8.83 5.90
C GLY A 17 -8.38 -10.07 5.34
N ILE A 18 -9.18 -10.93 4.71
CA ILE A 18 -8.72 -12.19 4.09
C ILE A 18 -8.93 -12.07 2.59
N TYR A 19 -7.83 -12.13 1.84
CA TYR A 19 -7.87 -12.00 0.39
C TYR A 19 -7.72 -13.37 -0.28
N SER A 20 -8.61 -13.62 -1.22
CA SER A 20 -8.51 -14.76 -2.13
C SER A 20 -7.28 -14.66 -3.02
N LYS A 21 -6.88 -15.78 -3.62
CA LYS A 21 -5.75 -15.82 -4.57
C LYS A 21 -5.99 -14.91 -5.77
N GLN A 22 -7.25 -14.68 -6.14
CA GLN A 22 -7.67 -13.85 -7.26
C GLN A 22 -7.60 -12.36 -6.94
N GLU A 23 -7.70 -11.96 -5.67
CA GLU A 23 -7.62 -10.56 -5.24
C GLU A 23 -6.19 -10.07 -5.05
N VAL A 24 -5.25 -10.98 -4.73
CA VAL A 24 -3.84 -10.63 -4.52
C VAL A 24 -3.23 -9.86 -5.71
N PRO A 25 -3.41 -10.26 -6.98
CA PRO A 25 -2.90 -9.50 -8.12
C PRO A 25 -3.36 -8.03 -8.15
N ALA A 26 -4.65 -7.77 -7.83
CA ALA A 26 -5.18 -6.41 -7.81
C ALA A 26 -4.56 -5.56 -6.69
N ILE A 27 -4.27 -6.17 -5.53
CA ILE A 27 -3.55 -5.50 -4.43
C ILE A 27 -2.13 -5.13 -4.85
N ILE A 28 -1.42 -6.05 -5.54
CA ILE A 28 -0.07 -5.78 -6.04
C ILE A 28 -0.08 -4.67 -7.10
N GLU A 29 -1.05 -4.68 -8.01
CA GLU A 29 -1.22 -3.62 -9.01
C GLU A 29 -1.47 -2.26 -8.35
N ARG A 30 -2.37 -2.18 -7.35
CA ARG A 30 -2.57 -0.96 -6.55
C ARG A 30 -1.28 -0.47 -5.89
N CYS A 31 -0.50 -1.37 -5.30
CA CYS A 31 0.79 -1.02 -4.70
C CYS A 31 1.75 -0.40 -5.71
N LEU A 32 1.81 -0.95 -6.93
CA LEU A 32 2.66 -0.43 -8.00
C LEU A 32 2.16 0.94 -8.47
N ASN A 33 0.86 1.11 -8.68
CA ASN A 33 0.28 2.39 -9.08
C ASN A 33 0.54 3.48 -8.05
N ILE A 34 0.31 3.20 -6.76
CA ILE A 34 0.63 4.12 -5.66
C ILE A 34 2.11 4.48 -5.67
N TRP A 35 2.99 3.50 -5.88
CA TRP A 35 4.42 3.77 -5.96
C TRP A 35 4.73 4.69 -7.14
N PHE A 36 4.30 4.38 -8.36
CA PHE A 36 4.58 5.22 -9.53
C PHE A 36 4.02 6.65 -9.40
N THR A 37 2.83 6.81 -8.82
CA THR A 37 2.17 8.12 -8.72
C THR A 37 2.72 8.99 -7.60
N HIS A 38 3.08 8.40 -6.45
CA HIS A 38 3.41 9.17 -5.25
C HIS A 38 4.89 9.11 -4.85
N ASN A 39 5.73 8.37 -5.57
CA ASN A 39 7.16 8.29 -5.26
C ASN A 39 7.85 9.65 -5.42
N ILE A 40 8.48 10.10 -4.36
CA ILE A 40 9.36 11.27 -4.38
C ILE A 40 10.78 10.80 -4.07
N GLY A 41 11.70 11.04 -4.99
CA GLY A 41 13.13 10.80 -4.75
C GLY A 41 13.53 9.34 -4.56
N GLY A 42 12.81 8.38 -5.15
CA GLY A 42 13.16 6.95 -5.09
C GLY A 42 12.81 6.26 -3.77
N GLU A 43 11.85 6.80 -3.03
CA GLU A 43 11.42 6.22 -1.75
C GLU A 43 10.85 4.80 -1.88
N ARG A 44 10.91 4.02 -0.79
CA ARG A 44 10.33 2.66 -0.76
C ARG A 44 8.82 2.77 -0.52
N LEU A 45 8.03 1.82 -1.03
CA LEU A 45 6.57 1.80 -0.86
C LEU A 45 6.13 2.02 0.60
N GLY A 46 6.81 1.42 1.58
CA GLY A 46 6.48 1.62 3.00
C GLY A 46 6.60 3.07 3.50
N ALA A 47 7.50 3.87 2.93
CA ALA A 47 7.61 5.30 3.26
C ALA A 47 6.43 6.09 2.66
N ILE A 48 6.04 5.76 1.42
CA ILE A 48 4.87 6.34 0.76
C ILE A 48 3.61 6.04 1.59
N LEU A 49 3.37 4.78 1.94
CA LEU A 49 2.19 4.35 2.70
C LEU A 49 2.13 4.94 4.12
N ASN A 50 3.26 5.20 4.77
CA ASN A 50 3.29 5.92 6.04
C ASN A 50 2.80 7.37 5.91
N ARG A 51 2.94 7.98 4.72
CA ARG A 51 2.54 9.36 4.44
C ARG A 51 1.09 9.45 3.95
N ILE A 52 0.64 8.51 3.11
CA ILE A 52 -0.66 8.61 2.43
C ILE A 52 -1.73 7.65 2.95
N GLY A 53 -1.38 6.67 3.78
CA GLY A 53 -2.33 5.67 4.30
C GLY A 53 -2.13 4.26 3.73
N TYR A 54 -2.55 3.26 4.50
CA TYR A 54 -2.47 1.82 4.14
C TYR A 54 -3.81 1.27 3.62
N ASP A 55 -4.91 1.94 3.92
CA ASP A 55 -6.26 1.75 3.37
C ASP A 55 -6.26 1.74 1.83
N LEU A 56 -5.39 2.52 1.21
CA LEU A 56 -5.28 2.64 -0.25
C LEU A 56 -4.86 1.36 -0.99
N ILE A 57 -4.31 0.36 -0.30
CA ILE A 57 -3.89 -0.92 -0.89
C ILE A 57 -4.80 -2.09 -0.52
N GLY A 58 -5.86 -1.84 0.26
CA GLY A 58 -6.82 -2.84 0.74
C GLY A 58 -7.75 -3.44 -0.31
N GLY A 59 -8.82 -4.06 0.14
CA GLY A 59 -9.89 -4.63 -0.69
C GLY A 59 -10.78 -3.54 -1.32
N PRO A 60 -11.76 -3.92 -2.14
CA PRO A 60 -12.71 -2.98 -2.72
C PRO A 60 -13.52 -2.20 -1.68
N GLU A 61 -13.75 -2.75 -0.50
CA GLU A 61 -14.46 -2.09 0.61
C GLU A 61 -13.62 -0.99 1.29
N ASP A 62 -12.29 -1.02 1.11
CA ASP A 62 -11.36 -0.03 1.67
C ASP A 62 -11.21 1.22 0.78
N GLN A 63 -11.93 1.27 -0.36
CA GLN A 63 -11.85 2.36 -1.36
C GLN A 63 -12.86 3.50 -1.12
N ASP A 64 -13.80 3.34 -0.19
CA ASP A 64 -14.89 4.31 0.03
C ASP A 64 -14.42 5.68 0.55
N CYS A 65 -13.18 5.79 1.06
CA CYS A 65 -12.63 7.07 1.54
C CYS A 65 -12.11 8.01 0.42
N LEU A 66 -11.89 7.52 -0.81
CA LEU A 66 -11.32 8.32 -1.90
C LEU A 66 -12.37 8.94 -2.86
N VAL A 67 -13.64 8.58 -2.74
CA VAL A 67 -14.73 9.12 -3.58
C VAL A 67 -15.45 10.31 -2.95
N MET A 68 -15.00 10.76 -1.77
CA MET A 68 -15.65 11.81 -0.96
C MET A 68 -14.77 13.07 -0.72
N SER A 69 -13.69 13.28 -1.49
CA SER A 69 -12.85 14.48 -1.40
C SER A 69 -12.67 15.20 -2.73
#